data_AF-A0A521TYZ0-F1
#
_entry.id   AF-A0A521TYZ0-F1
#
_cell.length_a   1.000
_cell.length_b   1.000
_cell.length_c   1.000
_cell.angle_alpha   90.00
_cell.angle_beta   90.00
_cell.angle_gamma   90.00
#
_symmetry.space_group_name_H-M   'P 1'
#
loop_
_entity.id
_entity.type
_entity.pdbx_description
1 polymer ?
#
loop_
_entity_poly.entity_id
_entity_poly.type
_entity_poly.pdbx_seq_one_letter_code
_entity_poly.pdbx_strand_id
1 'polypeptide(L)'
;MQASRPWLRLLGMAAITAAMGCAGPDAPAAEPGGEEHSSIPADAEIAEDADVPLLPPIDDEPDAALGEDASAPAVDAPDVPPALDVPSVRDVPIVRDVPVVRDVPPAPRCTGSASGQSSIWTCTADRRARQRCVLGRVESDACPHGCEARPSGTHDTCAPAPPPTPQLPTCARRPLLHWGLHPDASDRLRCAGVPDARITQTIGSAAASAGTHAADGQVGGAPYSAATDISTRSLSTADIHGLLDRLANQGFAAWYRWPGHDGWPSSESPHIHAIYVGCAMKASLRSQVGAWLASRNGLV
;
A
#
# COMPACT_ATOMS: atom_id res chain seq x y z
N MET A 1 21.64 13.43 4.89
CA MET A 1 21.28 14.00 3.58
C MET A 1 19.96 13.45 3.06
N GLN A 2 18.86 14.19 3.26
CA GLN A 2 17.57 13.88 2.66
C GLN A 2 17.56 14.40 1.21
N ALA A 3 17.82 13.51 0.25
CA ALA A 3 17.60 13.82 -1.15
C ALA A 3 16.11 14.17 -1.35
N SER A 4 15.85 15.37 -1.89
CA SER A 4 14.53 15.86 -2.25
C SER A 4 13.81 14.82 -3.13
N ARG A 5 12.70 14.26 -2.65
CA ARG A 5 11.99 13.14 -3.28
C ARG A 5 10.90 13.62 -4.24
N PRO A 6 11.05 13.49 -5.58
CA PRO A 6 9.97 13.75 -6.54
C PRO A 6 8.95 12.60 -6.66
N TRP A 7 9.03 11.55 -5.82
CA TRP A 7 8.29 10.30 -5.98
C TRP A 7 6.86 10.28 -5.41
N LEU A 8 6.31 11.43 -5.00
CA LEU A 8 4.89 11.56 -4.64
C LEU A 8 3.95 11.62 -5.87
N ARG A 9 4.30 10.95 -6.97
CA ARG A 9 3.39 10.73 -8.10
C ARG A 9 2.57 9.46 -7.84
N LEU A 10 1.38 9.66 -7.28
CA LEU A 10 0.19 8.83 -7.51
C LEU A 10 0.43 7.31 -7.56
N LEU A 11 0.93 6.72 -6.48
CA LEU A 11 0.57 5.34 -6.15
C LEU A 11 -0.76 5.40 -5.41
N GLY A 12 -1.85 5.47 -6.18
CA GLY A 12 -3.17 5.15 -5.65
C GLY A 12 -3.09 3.74 -5.06
N MET A 13 -3.30 3.63 -3.75
CA MET A 13 -3.33 2.38 -3.00
C MET A 13 -4.24 1.37 -3.70
N ALA A 14 -3.64 0.45 -4.45
CA ALA A 14 -4.27 -0.84 -4.69
C ALA A 14 -3.98 -1.66 -3.43
N ALA A 15 -4.97 -1.76 -2.55
CA ALA A 15 -5.01 -2.84 -1.58
C ALA A 15 -4.98 -4.14 -2.39
N ILE A 16 -3.82 -4.80 -2.45
CA ILE A 16 -3.70 -6.14 -3.01
C ILE A 16 -4.43 -7.05 -2.04
N THR A 17 -5.71 -7.27 -2.28
CA THR A 17 -6.45 -8.36 -1.65
C THR A 17 -5.84 -9.64 -2.19
N ALA A 18 -4.97 -10.27 -1.40
CA ALA A 18 -4.49 -11.63 -1.67
C ALA A 18 -5.72 -12.55 -1.70
N ALA A 19 -6.22 -12.85 -2.90
CA ALA A 19 -7.32 -13.76 -3.07
C ALA A 19 -6.87 -15.17 -2.66
N MET A 20 -7.56 -15.69 -1.64
CA MET A 20 -7.55 -17.09 -1.22
C MET A 20 -7.63 -18.05 -2.40
N GLY A 21 -6.86 -19.13 -2.32
CA GLY A 21 -7.18 -20.38 -3.01
C GLY A 21 -5.97 -21.22 -3.36
N CYS A 22 -5.58 -22.11 -2.44
CA CYS A 22 -5.17 -23.51 -2.71
C CYS A 22 -4.75 -24.16 -1.38
N ALA A 23 -5.74 -24.59 -0.60
CA ALA A 23 -5.53 -25.60 0.43
C ALA A 23 -5.45 -26.96 -0.27
N GLY A 24 -4.25 -27.49 -0.44
CA GLY A 24 -4.01 -28.89 -0.80
C GLY A 24 -3.75 -29.71 0.47
N PRO A 25 -4.10 -31.01 0.51
CA PRO A 25 -4.09 -31.81 1.72
C PRO A 25 -2.66 -32.11 2.19
N ASP A 26 -2.52 -32.22 3.52
CA ASP A 26 -1.32 -32.54 4.27
C ASP A 26 -0.50 -33.69 3.65
N ALA A 27 0.68 -33.35 3.13
CA ALA A 27 1.71 -34.33 2.83
C ALA A 27 2.61 -34.50 4.07
N PRO A 28 2.95 -35.74 4.47
CA PRO A 28 3.81 -35.97 5.63
C PRO A 28 5.21 -35.42 5.40
N ALA A 29 5.77 -34.84 6.46
CA ALA A 29 7.12 -34.28 6.52
C ALA A 29 8.16 -35.32 6.06
N ALA A 30 8.81 -35.04 4.93
CA ALA A 30 10.05 -35.68 4.54
C ALA A 30 11.20 -34.92 5.20
N GLU A 31 11.93 -35.62 6.07
CA GLU A 31 13.19 -35.16 6.66
C GLU A 31 14.20 -34.86 5.53
N PRO A 32 14.80 -33.66 5.47
CA PRO A 32 15.85 -33.39 4.50
C PRO A 32 17.15 -34.05 4.97
N GLY A 33 17.62 -35.04 4.19
CA GLY A 33 19.00 -35.51 4.28
C GLY A 33 19.94 -34.33 4.06
N GLY A 34 20.82 -34.10 5.04
CA GLY A 34 21.86 -33.08 4.97
C GLY A 34 22.86 -33.43 3.90
N GLU A 35 22.75 -32.80 2.73
CA GLU A 35 23.87 -32.66 1.82
C GLU A 35 24.72 -31.49 2.31
N GLU A 36 25.92 -31.80 2.78
CA GLU A 36 26.95 -30.84 3.14
C GLU A 36 27.23 -29.93 1.93
N HIS A 37 26.75 -28.70 2.00
CA HIS A 37 27.25 -27.64 1.14
C HIS A 37 28.74 -27.46 1.43
N SER A 38 29.57 -27.79 0.44
CA SER A 38 30.99 -27.51 0.42
C SER A 38 31.24 -26.10 0.94
N SER A 39 31.81 -26.05 2.14
CA SER A 39 32.37 -24.87 2.77
C SER A 39 33.23 -24.14 1.74
N ILE A 40 32.89 -22.88 1.48
CA ILE A 40 33.82 -21.93 0.86
C ILE A 40 35.10 -21.99 1.71
N PRO A 41 36.30 -22.19 1.11
CA PRO A 41 37.53 -22.27 1.87
C PRO A 41 37.70 -21.01 2.71
N ALA A 42 38.01 -21.18 3.99
CA ALA A 42 38.15 -20.11 4.97
C ALA A 42 39.36 -19.19 4.71
N ASP A 43 40.10 -19.41 3.63
CA ASP A 43 41.46 -18.90 3.44
C ASP A 43 41.64 -18.20 2.07
N ALA A 44 40.58 -17.59 1.53
CA ALA A 44 40.76 -16.64 0.44
C ALA A 44 41.35 -15.35 1.02
N GLU A 45 42.69 -15.29 1.11
CA GLU A 45 43.44 -14.09 1.48
C GLU A 45 43.01 -12.93 0.56
N ILE A 46 42.20 -12.05 1.12
CA ILE A 46 41.87 -10.77 0.52
C ILE A 46 43.13 -9.92 0.69
N ALA A 47 43.76 -9.56 -0.43
CA ALA A 47 44.91 -8.66 -0.42
C ALA A 47 44.58 -7.40 0.39
N GLU A 48 45.30 -7.17 1.48
CA GLU A 48 45.06 -6.10 2.45
C GLU A 48 45.41 -4.68 1.94
N ASP A 49 45.80 -4.53 0.67
CA ASP A 49 46.34 -3.26 0.12
C ASP A 49 45.48 -2.64 -0.99
N ALA A 50 44.16 -2.75 -0.91
CA ALA A 50 43.30 -1.88 -1.71
C ALA A 50 43.03 -0.59 -0.94
N ASP A 51 43.90 0.41 -1.12
CA ASP A 51 43.67 1.82 -0.76
C ASP A 51 42.29 2.25 -1.27
N VAL A 52 41.27 2.14 -0.42
CA VAL A 52 39.97 2.77 -0.66
C VAL A 52 40.22 4.26 -0.48
N PRO A 53 40.02 5.10 -1.51
CA PRO A 53 40.14 6.54 -1.35
C PRO A 53 39.14 6.96 -0.28
N LEU A 54 39.66 7.36 0.89
CA LEU A 54 38.88 8.04 1.91
C LEU A 54 38.25 9.25 1.22
N LEU A 55 36.94 9.16 0.99
CA LEU A 55 36.16 10.32 0.59
C LEU A 55 36.38 11.40 1.66
N PRO A 56 36.60 12.67 1.25
CA PRO A 56 36.82 13.74 2.21
C PRO A 56 35.65 13.82 3.19
N PRO A 57 35.91 14.16 4.46
CA PRO A 57 34.85 14.41 5.43
C PRO A 57 33.94 15.49 4.87
N ILE A 58 32.64 15.19 4.84
CA ILE A 58 31.62 16.18 4.53
C ILE A 58 31.42 16.95 5.84
N ASP A 59 31.87 18.19 5.87
CA ASP A 59 31.60 19.13 6.95
C ASP A 59 30.10 19.47 6.95
N ASP A 60 29.31 18.66 7.66
CA ASP A 60 27.93 18.99 8.01
C ASP A 60 27.95 20.07 9.11
N GLU A 61 28.05 21.34 8.72
CA GLU A 61 27.70 22.47 9.59
C GLU A 61 26.19 22.44 9.88
N PRO A 62 25.76 22.44 11.16
CA PRO A 62 24.35 22.60 11.48
C PRO A 62 23.96 24.08 11.43
N ASP A 63 23.32 24.50 10.34
CA ASP A 63 22.61 25.78 10.29
C ASP A 63 21.42 25.74 11.27
N ALA A 64 21.67 26.29 12.45
CA ALA A 64 20.67 26.71 13.41
C ALA A 64 20.14 28.10 13.01
N ALA A 65 18.87 28.18 12.62
CA ALA A 65 18.03 29.38 12.74
C ALA A 65 16.56 28.91 12.77
N LEU A 66 15.93 28.81 13.94
CA LEU A 66 15.13 29.87 14.56
C LEU A 66 14.13 30.51 13.58
N GLY A 67 12.87 30.08 13.73
CA GLY A 67 11.69 30.67 13.12
C GLY A 67 10.48 30.34 13.99
N GLU A 68 10.43 30.99 15.15
CA GLU A 68 9.29 31.01 16.06
C GLU A 68 8.11 31.79 15.45
N ASP A 69 6.90 31.44 15.90
CA ASP A 69 5.65 32.20 15.83
C ASP A 69 5.05 32.55 14.45
N ALA A 70 4.08 31.71 14.04
CA ALA A 70 2.93 32.19 13.28
C ALA A 70 1.66 31.92 14.09
N SER A 71 1.26 32.93 14.87
CA SER A 71 -0.06 33.00 15.50
C SER A 71 -1.15 32.85 14.43
N ALA A 72 -2.04 31.88 14.63
CA ALA A 72 -3.24 31.75 13.81
C ALA A 72 -4.16 32.97 14.06
N PRO A 73 -4.69 33.63 13.02
CA PRO A 73 -5.67 34.68 13.20
C PRO A 73 -6.97 34.09 13.74
N ALA A 74 -7.49 34.69 14.81
CA ALA A 74 -8.82 34.41 15.33
C ALA A 74 -9.84 34.73 14.23
N VAL A 75 -10.63 33.71 13.84
CA VAL A 75 -11.75 33.86 12.92
C VAL A 75 -12.90 34.51 13.67
N ASP A 76 -13.21 35.75 13.31
CA ASP A 76 -14.38 36.49 13.79
C ASP A 76 -15.67 35.71 13.51
N ALA A 77 -16.49 35.58 14.55
CA ALA A 77 -17.82 35.02 14.44
C ALA A 77 -18.71 35.96 13.59
N PRO A 78 -19.49 35.45 12.63
CA PRO A 78 -20.38 36.29 11.85
C PRO A 78 -21.49 36.89 12.73
N ASP A 79 -21.64 38.20 12.62
CA ASP A 79 -22.71 39.02 13.19
C ASP A 79 -24.08 38.42 12.87
N VAL A 80 -24.83 38.07 13.93
CA VAL A 80 -26.21 37.58 13.84
C VAL A 80 -27.12 38.80 13.68
N PRO A 81 -27.84 38.96 12.55
CA PRO A 81 -28.76 40.08 12.40
C PRO A 81 -29.92 39.97 13.41
N PRO A 82 -30.41 41.11 13.95
CA PRO A 82 -31.50 41.12 14.90
C PRO A 82 -32.79 40.57 14.28
N ALA A 83 -33.54 39.83 15.09
CA ALA A 83 -34.83 39.26 14.75
C ALA A 83 -35.79 40.35 14.23
N LEU A 84 -36.26 40.19 13.00
CA LEU A 84 -37.35 41.00 12.46
C LEU A 84 -38.65 40.62 13.14
N ASP A 85 -39.26 41.59 13.81
CA ASP A 85 -40.60 41.52 14.38
C ASP A 85 -41.62 41.19 13.29
N VAL A 86 -42.27 40.04 13.44
CA VAL A 86 -43.34 39.59 12.54
C VAL A 86 -44.62 40.34 12.94
N PRO A 87 -45.24 41.12 12.04
CA PRO A 87 -46.50 41.79 12.35
C PRO A 87 -47.61 40.78 12.62
N SER A 88 -48.23 40.93 13.79
CA SER A 88 -49.44 40.22 14.20
C SER A 88 -50.57 40.48 13.19
N VAL A 89 -50.92 39.44 12.43
CA VAL A 89 -51.95 39.50 11.39
C VAL A 89 -53.33 39.45 12.06
N ARG A 90 -54.06 40.56 11.95
CA ARG A 90 -55.46 40.70 12.32
C ARG A 90 -56.38 39.85 11.44
N ASP A 91 -57.37 39.26 12.11
CA ASP A 91 -58.73 38.92 11.66
C ASP A 91 -58.94 38.61 10.18
N VAL A 92 -58.80 37.32 9.85
CA VAL A 92 -59.27 36.76 8.57
C VAL A 92 -60.77 36.43 8.71
N PRO A 93 -61.63 36.90 7.79
CA PRO A 93 -63.06 36.61 7.81
C PRO A 93 -63.34 35.12 7.63
N ILE A 94 -64.29 34.62 8.41
CA ILE A 94 -64.78 33.24 8.39
C ILE A 94 -65.47 32.97 7.05
N VAL A 95 -64.76 32.29 6.14
CA VAL A 95 -65.35 31.75 4.91
C VAL A 95 -66.18 30.53 5.28
N ARG A 96 -67.50 30.64 5.12
CA ARG A 96 -68.46 29.54 5.24
C ARG A 96 -68.41 28.63 4.01
N ASP A 97 -68.54 27.34 4.28
CA ASP A 97 -68.82 26.22 3.38
C ASP A 97 -67.71 25.87 2.38
N VAL A 98 -66.65 25.23 2.91
CA VAL A 98 -65.67 24.47 2.12
C VAL A 98 -66.30 23.11 1.74
N PRO A 99 -66.36 22.75 0.45
CA PRO A 99 -66.85 21.45 0.02
C PRO A 99 -66.05 20.32 0.66
N VAL A 100 -66.75 19.28 1.13
CA VAL A 100 -66.19 18.06 1.71
C VAL A 100 -65.05 17.56 0.81
N VAL A 101 -63.82 17.69 1.30
CA VAL A 101 -62.62 17.17 0.64
C VAL A 101 -62.82 15.66 0.52
N ARG A 102 -63.09 15.18 -0.69
CA ARG A 102 -63.05 13.75 -1.00
C ARG A 102 -61.70 13.23 -0.56
N ASP A 103 -61.69 12.12 0.17
CA ASP A 103 -60.48 11.41 0.61
C ASP A 103 -59.49 11.28 -0.55
N VAL A 104 -58.48 12.14 -0.58
CA VAL A 104 -57.38 12.03 -1.53
C VAL A 104 -56.59 10.80 -1.09
N PRO A 105 -56.45 9.76 -1.93
CA PRO A 105 -55.67 8.59 -1.56
C PRO A 105 -54.27 9.04 -1.13
N PRO A 106 -53.73 8.49 -0.03
CA PRO A 106 -52.43 8.90 0.48
C PRO A 106 -51.38 8.76 -0.62
N ALA A 107 -50.53 9.78 -0.76
CA ALA A 107 -49.48 9.78 -1.76
C ALA A 107 -48.64 8.48 -1.67
N PRO A 108 -48.25 7.89 -2.81
CA PRO A 108 -47.41 6.71 -2.83
C PRO A 108 -46.15 6.95 -1.99
N ARG A 109 -45.88 6.03 -1.07
CA ARG A 109 -44.76 6.12 -0.13
C ARG A 109 -43.66 5.17 -0.59
N CYS A 110 -42.43 5.67 -0.64
CA CYS A 110 -41.23 4.85 -0.88
C CYS A 110 -40.80 4.07 0.38
N THR A 111 -41.76 3.52 1.12
CA THR A 111 -41.53 2.78 2.36
C THR A 111 -40.64 1.56 2.08
N GLY A 112 -39.60 1.39 2.88
CA GLY A 112 -38.62 0.31 2.71
C GLY A 112 -37.47 0.62 1.74
N SER A 113 -37.48 1.77 1.05
CA SER A 113 -36.28 2.25 0.36
C SER A 113 -35.24 2.77 1.34
N ALA A 114 -33.97 2.71 0.97
CA ALA A 114 -32.87 3.25 1.78
C ALA A 114 -33.02 4.76 2.03
N SER A 115 -33.62 5.50 1.10
CA SER A 115 -33.87 6.95 1.19
C SER A 115 -35.13 7.32 1.98
N GLY A 116 -35.97 6.36 2.37
CA GLY A 116 -37.31 6.64 2.89
C GLY A 116 -38.12 7.49 1.89
N GLN A 117 -38.60 8.66 2.30
CA GLN A 117 -39.32 9.61 1.41
C GLN A 117 -38.41 10.67 0.77
N SER A 118 -37.09 10.60 0.99
CA SER A 118 -36.15 11.61 0.52
C SER A 118 -35.83 11.46 -0.97
N SER A 119 -35.68 12.57 -1.67
CA SER A 119 -35.11 12.62 -3.03
C SER A 119 -33.58 12.54 -3.04
N ILE A 120 -32.96 12.47 -1.87
CA ILE A 120 -31.52 12.30 -1.70
C ILE A 120 -31.16 10.84 -1.98
N TRP A 121 -30.06 10.63 -2.68
CA TRP A 121 -29.53 9.30 -2.96
C TRP A 121 -28.93 8.75 -1.67
N THR A 122 -29.38 7.60 -1.22
CA THR A 122 -28.91 6.95 0.01
C THR A 122 -28.49 5.51 -0.30
N CYS A 123 -27.30 5.11 0.15
CA CYS A 123 -26.77 3.78 -0.03
C CYS A 123 -27.71 2.73 0.58
N THR A 124 -27.89 1.62 -0.13
CA THR A 124 -28.52 0.43 0.44
C THR A 124 -27.68 -0.15 1.58
N ALA A 125 -28.29 -0.93 2.47
CA ALA A 125 -27.60 -1.50 3.63
C ALA A 125 -26.41 -2.40 3.26
N ASP A 126 -26.48 -3.08 2.11
CA ASP A 126 -25.40 -3.91 1.57
C ASP A 126 -24.34 -3.11 0.79
N ARG A 127 -24.54 -1.79 0.64
CA ARG A 127 -23.71 -0.84 -0.13
C ARG A 127 -23.48 -1.23 -1.59
N ARG A 128 -24.37 -2.02 -2.20
CA ARG A 128 -24.26 -2.40 -3.62
C ARG A 128 -25.07 -1.51 -4.55
N ALA A 129 -25.90 -0.63 -4.01
CA ALA A 129 -26.68 0.34 -4.75
C ALA A 129 -26.92 1.59 -3.90
N ARG A 130 -27.49 2.61 -4.52
CA ARG A 130 -28.11 3.76 -3.86
C ARG A 130 -29.54 3.90 -4.34
N GLN A 131 -30.42 4.40 -3.49
CA GLN A 131 -31.84 4.61 -3.78
C GLN A 131 -32.25 6.04 -3.49
N ARG A 132 -33.26 6.55 -4.21
CA ARG A 132 -33.96 7.80 -3.88
C ARG A 132 -35.46 7.66 -4.13
N CYS A 133 -36.27 8.46 -3.46
CA CYS A 133 -37.70 8.56 -3.71
C CYS A 133 -38.01 9.78 -4.60
N VAL A 134 -38.58 9.54 -5.77
CA VAL A 134 -39.04 10.58 -6.69
C VAL A 134 -40.52 10.36 -6.97
N LEU A 135 -41.37 11.30 -6.53
CA LEU A 135 -42.83 11.24 -6.73
C LEU A 135 -43.46 9.90 -6.27
N GLY A 136 -42.98 9.37 -5.13
CA GLY A 136 -43.46 8.11 -4.56
C GLY A 136 -42.98 6.84 -5.28
N ARG A 137 -42.02 6.96 -6.21
CA ARG A 137 -41.33 5.83 -6.84
C ARG A 137 -39.89 5.74 -6.34
N VAL A 138 -39.46 4.52 -6.03
CA VAL A 138 -38.06 4.24 -5.70
C VAL A 138 -37.27 4.16 -6.99
N GLU A 139 -36.32 5.08 -7.16
CA GLU A 139 -35.27 4.95 -8.15
C GLU A 139 -34.07 4.28 -7.49
N SER A 140 -33.40 3.38 -8.22
CA SER A 140 -32.25 2.62 -7.74
C SER A 140 -31.13 2.70 -8.76
N ASP A 141 -29.91 2.93 -8.28
CA ASP A 141 -28.69 2.99 -9.09
C ASP A 141 -27.66 2.02 -8.51
N ALA A 142 -27.16 1.10 -9.33
CA ALA A 142 -26.21 0.08 -8.90
C ALA A 142 -24.81 0.68 -8.73
N CYS A 143 -24.11 0.30 -7.67
CA CYS A 143 -22.74 0.72 -7.41
C CYS A 143 -21.81 -0.51 -7.45
N PRO A 144 -21.26 -0.88 -8.63
CA PRO A 144 -20.44 -2.09 -8.81
C PRO A 144 -19.21 -2.17 -7.91
N HIS A 145 -18.70 -1.02 -7.48
CA HIS A 145 -17.49 -0.90 -6.64
C HIS A 145 -17.81 -0.48 -5.20
N GLY A 146 -19.09 -0.54 -4.82
CA GLY A 146 -19.57 -0.12 -3.50
C GLY A 146 -20.14 1.29 -3.50
N CYS A 147 -20.95 1.58 -2.48
CA CYS A 147 -21.57 2.88 -2.25
C CYS A 147 -20.91 3.59 -1.05
N GLU A 148 -20.55 4.85 -1.23
CA GLU A 148 -19.94 5.70 -0.22
C GLU A 148 -20.99 6.64 0.40
N ALA A 149 -21.27 6.41 1.68
CA ALA A 149 -22.19 7.26 2.45
C ALA A 149 -21.58 8.65 2.67
N ARG A 150 -22.39 9.69 2.42
CA ARG A 150 -22.06 11.10 2.67
C ARG A 150 -22.81 11.60 3.91
N PRO A 151 -22.42 12.78 4.46
CA PRO A 151 -23.18 13.40 5.54
C PRO A 151 -24.65 13.59 5.15
N SER A 152 -25.55 13.45 6.13
CA SER A 152 -26.99 13.67 5.95
C SER A 152 -27.29 14.96 5.20
N GLY A 153 -28.18 14.89 4.21
CA GLY A 153 -28.47 16.03 3.33
C GLY A 153 -27.69 16.03 2.01
N THR A 154 -26.66 15.19 1.87
CA THR A 154 -25.86 15.04 0.64
C THR A 154 -26.16 13.72 -0.06
N HIS A 155 -26.12 13.71 -1.40
CA HIS A 155 -26.26 12.47 -2.16
C HIS A 155 -25.08 11.53 -1.91
N ASP A 156 -25.37 10.28 -1.60
CA ASP A 156 -24.39 9.22 -1.59
C ASP A 156 -23.85 8.95 -2.99
N THR A 157 -22.56 8.60 -3.07
CA THR A 157 -21.84 8.41 -4.34
C THR A 157 -21.42 6.97 -4.51
N CYS A 158 -21.57 6.41 -5.71
CA CYS A 158 -20.92 5.13 -6.01
C CYS A 158 -19.40 5.34 -6.01
N ALA A 159 -18.67 4.43 -5.38
CA ALA A 159 -17.22 4.42 -5.43
C ALA A 159 -16.76 4.31 -6.89
N PRO A 160 -15.68 5.02 -7.27
CA PRO A 160 -15.13 4.89 -8.60
C PRO A 160 -14.64 3.45 -8.83
N ALA A 161 -14.54 3.06 -10.10
CA ALA A 161 -13.79 1.86 -10.43
C ALA A 161 -12.39 1.96 -9.83
N PRO A 162 -11.87 0.89 -9.20
CA PRO A 162 -10.49 0.89 -8.78
C PRO A 162 -9.61 1.18 -10.00
N PRO A 163 -8.50 1.92 -9.84
CA PRO A 163 -7.59 2.14 -10.94
C PRO A 163 -7.18 0.80 -11.54
N PRO A 164 -7.02 0.70 -12.87
CA PRO A 164 -6.54 -0.54 -13.48
C PRO A 164 -5.24 -0.93 -12.80
N THR A 165 -5.14 -2.20 -12.36
CA THR A 165 -3.92 -2.69 -11.75
C THR A 165 -2.78 -2.47 -12.74
N PRO A 166 -1.69 -1.77 -12.36
CA PRO A 166 -0.56 -1.59 -13.24
C PRO A 166 -0.12 -2.96 -13.77
N GLN A 167 -0.23 -3.15 -15.08
CA GLN A 167 0.26 -4.36 -15.70
C GLN A 167 1.78 -4.27 -15.70
N LEU A 168 2.41 -5.00 -14.78
CA LEU A 168 3.86 -5.13 -14.77
C LEU A 168 4.28 -5.76 -16.12
N PRO A 169 5.34 -5.26 -16.78
CA PRO A 169 5.75 -5.74 -18.10
C PRO A 169 5.95 -7.25 -18.08
N THR A 170 5.53 -7.94 -19.14
CA THR A 170 5.63 -9.40 -19.21
C THR A 170 7.10 -9.83 -19.29
N CYS A 171 7.54 -10.61 -18.32
CA CYS A 171 8.88 -11.19 -18.27
C CYS A 171 8.86 -12.59 -18.88
N ALA A 172 9.85 -12.93 -19.70
CA ALA A 172 10.00 -14.29 -20.20
C ALA A 172 10.18 -15.25 -19.00
N ARG A 173 9.37 -16.29 -18.89
CA ARG A 173 9.44 -17.24 -17.76
C ARG A 173 10.68 -18.11 -17.85
N ARG A 174 11.67 -17.90 -16.98
CA ARG A 174 12.92 -18.68 -16.97
C ARG A 174 13.63 -18.63 -15.61
N PRO A 175 13.51 -19.62 -14.73
CA PRO A 175 14.09 -19.57 -13.37
C PRO A 175 15.53 -19.03 -13.31
N LEU A 176 15.79 -18.05 -12.42
CA LEU A 176 17.15 -17.56 -12.11
C LEU A 176 17.93 -18.56 -11.26
N LEU A 177 17.25 -19.15 -10.27
CA LEU A 177 17.83 -20.14 -9.35
C LEU A 177 17.03 -21.44 -9.43
N HIS A 178 17.66 -22.54 -9.02
CA HIS A 178 17.00 -23.84 -8.95
C HIS A 178 15.87 -23.87 -7.90
N TRP A 179 16.09 -23.23 -6.74
CA TRP A 179 15.13 -23.13 -5.65
C TRP A 179 15.35 -21.83 -4.84
N GLY A 180 14.47 -21.56 -3.85
CA GLY A 180 14.60 -20.44 -2.91
C GLY A 180 13.89 -19.15 -3.32
N LEU A 181 13.60 -18.97 -4.62
CA LEU A 181 12.76 -17.90 -5.13
C LEU A 181 11.39 -18.40 -5.56
N HIS A 182 10.37 -17.57 -5.36
CA HIS A 182 9.10 -17.74 -6.06
C HIS A 182 9.33 -17.59 -7.58
N PRO A 183 8.72 -18.42 -8.46
CA PRO A 183 8.92 -18.34 -9.91
C PRO A 183 8.70 -16.93 -10.47
N ASP A 184 7.61 -16.28 -10.06
CA ASP A 184 7.33 -14.90 -10.47
C ASP A 184 8.39 -13.93 -9.95
N ALA A 185 8.87 -14.07 -8.70
CA ALA A 185 9.93 -13.20 -8.17
C ALA A 185 11.22 -13.36 -8.99
N SER A 186 11.57 -14.59 -9.37
CA SER A 186 12.70 -14.87 -10.26
C SER A 186 12.56 -14.18 -11.62
N ASP A 187 11.36 -14.22 -12.22
CA ASP A 187 11.07 -13.55 -13.49
C ASP A 187 11.18 -12.02 -13.40
N ARG A 188 10.71 -11.48 -12.29
CA ARG A 188 10.71 -10.04 -12.00
C ARG A 188 12.12 -9.52 -11.72
N LEU A 189 12.95 -10.26 -10.98
CA LEU A 189 14.38 -9.96 -10.78
C LEU A 189 15.13 -9.89 -12.11
N ARG A 190 14.92 -10.88 -12.99
CA ARG A 190 15.57 -10.91 -14.30
C ARG A 190 15.16 -9.70 -15.16
N CYS A 191 13.88 -9.34 -15.14
CA CYS A 191 13.39 -8.14 -15.80
C CYS A 191 13.95 -6.85 -15.22
N ALA A 192 14.24 -6.81 -13.92
CA ALA A 192 14.95 -5.69 -13.30
C ALA A 192 16.45 -5.65 -13.67
N GLY A 193 16.95 -6.64 -14.41
CA GLY A 193 18.35 -6.77 -14.81
C GLY A 193 19.23 -7.39 -13.73
N VAL A 194 18.65 -8.12 -12.76
CA VAL A 194 19.40 -8.84 -11.73
C VAL A 194 19.77 -10.23 -12.26
N PRO A 195 21.06 -10.53 -12.50
CA PRO A 195 21.50 -11.88 -12.81
C PRO A 195 21.53 -12.74 -11.55
N ASP A 196 21.52 -14.06 -11.75
CA ASP A 196 21.66 -15.07 -10.70
C ASP A 196 22.92 -14.84 -9.84
N ALA A 197 24.05 -14.51 -10.46
CA ALA A 197 25.32 -14.26 -9.78
C ALA A 197 25.31 -13.06 -8.81
N ARG A 198 24.28 -12.20 -8.83
CA ARG A 198 24.12 -11.11 -7.85
C ARG A 198 23.24 -11.50 -6.68
N ILE A 199 22.52 -12.61 -6.74
CA ILE A 199 21.67 -13.04 -5.62
C ILE A 199 22.56 -13.69 -4.57
N THR A 200 22.66 -13.07 -3.40
CA THR A 200 23.52 -13.54 -2.31
C THR A 200 22.76 -14.38 -1.30
N GLN A 201 21.46 -14.14 -1.14
CA GLN A 201 20.64 -14.90 -0.20
C GLN A 201 19.18 -14.94 -0.65
N THR A 202 18.56 -16.12 -0.51
CA THR A 202 17.11 -16.32 -0.68
C THR A 202 16.55 -17.01 0.55
N ILE A 203 16.64 -18.33 0.63
CA ILE A 203 16.36 -19.08 1.86
C ILE A 203 17.66 -19.27 2.62
N GLY A 204 17.68 -18.90 3.89
CA GLY A 204 18.82 -19.11 4.77
C GLY A 204 18.51 -18.74 6.21
N SER A 205 19.23 -19.38 7.13
CA SER A 205 19.09 -19.21 8.58
C SER A 205 20.30 -18.53 9.23
N ALA A 206 21.06 -17.73 8.47
CA ALA A 206 22.17 -16.96 9.01
C ALA A 206 21.70 -16.16 10.23
N ALA A 207 22.47 -16.19 11.32
CA ALA A 207 22.08 -15.57 12.60
C ALA A 207 21.74 -14.07 12.43
N ALA A 208 22.51 -13.37 11.59
CA ALA A 208 22.28 -11.96 11.24
C ALA A 208 20.92 -11.70 10.55
N SER A 209 20.35 -12.72 9.91
CA SER A 209 19.07 -12.61 9.20
C SER A 209 17.87 -12.61 10.16
N ALA A 210 18.02 -13.06 11.42
CA ALA A 210 16.92 -13.19 12.40
C ALA A 210 15.67 -13.91 11.83
N GLY A 211 15.86 -14.88 10.93
CA GLY A 211 14.77 -15.59 10.25
C GLY A 211 14.06 -14.79 9.14
N THR A 212 14.61 -13.64 8.72
CA THR A 212 14.10 -12.83 7.59
C THR A 212 14.13 -13.61 6.28
N HIS A 213 15.08 -14.52 6.13
CA HIS A 213 15.21 -15.40 4.97
C HIS A 213 14.74 -16.84 5.24
N ALA A 214 13.93 -17.08 6.28
CA ALA A 214 13.23 -18.35 6.42
C ALA A 214 12.18 -18.53 5.30
N ALA A 215 11.85 -19.78 4.96
CA ALA A 215 10.84 -20.06 3.94
C ALA A 215 9.48 -19.43 4.29
N ASP A 216 8.86 -18.80 3.31
CA ASP A 216 7.56 -18.14 3.39
C ASP A 216 6.41 -19.05 2.91
N GLY A 217 6.73 -20.03 2.06
CA GLY A 217 5.78 -20.99 1.53
C GLY A 217 6.43 -21.95 0.54
N GLN A 218 5.60 -22.66 -0.22
CA GLN A 218 6.02 -23.55 -1.30
C GLN A 218 5.23 -23.27 -2.57
N VAL A 219 5.86 -23.53 -3.72
CA VAL A 219 5.24 -23.43 -5.05
C VAL A 219 5.83 -24.53 -5.93
N GLY A 220 4.97 -25.37 -6.51
CA GLY A 220 5.41 -26.54 -7.27
C GLY A 220 6.24 -27.53 -6.43
N GLY A 221 6.01 -27.60 -5.11
CA GLY A 221 6.77 -28.44 -4.18
C GLY A 221 8.12 -27.88 -3.72
N ALA A 222 8.59 -26.76 -4.28
CA ALA A 222 9.83 -26.11 -3.86
C ALA A 222 9.54 -24.99 -2.84
N PRO A 223 10.30 -24.91 -1.73
CA PRO A 223 10.19 -23.78 -0.81
C PRO A 223 10.73 -22.49 -1.43
N TYR A 224 10.12 -21.37 -1.06
CA TYR A 224 10.60 -20.04 -1.42
C TYR A 224 10.66 -19.11 -0.21
N SER A 225 11.53 -18.10 -0.27
CA SER A 225 11.38 -16.88 0.53
C SER A 225 10.90 -15.74 -0.38
N ALA A 226 10.06 -14.87 0.16
CA ALA A 226 9.66 -13.62 -0.48
C ALA A 226 10.78 -12.57 -0.43
N ALA A 227 11.76 -12.73 0.47
CA ALA A 227 12.91 -11.86 0.61
C ALA A 227 14.11 -12.37 -0.21
N THR A 228 14.89 -11.44 -0.75
CA THR A 228 16.11 -11.74 -1.51
C THR A 228 17.13 -10.64 -1.27
N ASP A 229 18.36 -11.05 -0.98
CA ASP A 229 19.48 -10.13 -0.88
C ASP A 229 20.28 -10.13 -2.19
N ILE A 230 20.63 -8.92 -2.64
CA ILE A 230 21.29 -8.67 -3.90
C ILE A 230 22.61 -7.95 -3.62
N SER A 231 23.70 -8.52 -4.12
CA SER A 231 25.04 -7.93 -4.01
C SER A 231 25.09 -6.57 -4.70
N THR A 232 25.65 -5.59 -3.99
CA THR A 232 25.96 -4.26 -4.53
C THR A 232 27.42 -4.14 -4.97
N ARG A 233 28.19 -5.24 -4.92
CA ARG A 233 29.59 -5.23 -5.34
C ARG A 233 29.70 -4.73 -6.78
N SER A 234 30.62 -3.78 -6.97
CA SER A 234 30.90 -3.13 -8.24
C SER A 234 29.74 -2.31 -8.83
N LEU A 235 28.73 -1.94 -8.03
CA LEU A 235 27.72 -0.96 -8.41
C LEU A 235 28.10 0.42 -7.86
N SER A 236 27.98 1.45 -8.70
CA SER A 236 28.02 2.83 -8.21
C SER A 236 26.73 3.17 -7.45
N THR A 237 26.73 4.26 -6.67
CA THR A 237 25.51 4.77 -6.03
C THR A 237 24.38 5.04 -7.04
N ALA A 238 24.71 5.55 -8.22
CA ALA A 238 23.75 5.78 -9.29
C ALA A 238 23.16 4.47 -9.82
N ASP A 239 23.98 3.42 -9.97
CA ASP A 239 23.51 2.09 -10.38
C ASP A 239 22.60 1.45 -9.33
N ILE A 240 22.92 1.62 -8.04
CA ILE A 240 22.09 1.16 -6.93
C ILE A 240 20.71 1.82 -7.00
N HIS A 241 20.66 3.15 -7.17
CA HIS A 241 19.39 3.88 -7.29
C HIS A 241 18.59 3.42 -8.51
N GLY A 242 19.23 3.33 -9.67
CA GLY A 242 18.59 2.84 -10.88
C GLY A 242 18.09 1.40 -10.75
N LEU A 243 18.78 0.55 -10.00
CA LEU A 243 18.34 -0.82 -9.72
C LEU A 243 17.14 -0.84 -8.76
N LEU A 244 17.13 -0.03 -7.71
CA LEU A 244 15.99 0.10 -6.80
C LEU A 244 14.72 0.55 -7.54
N ASP A 245 14.84 1.51 -8.46
CA ASP A 245 13.73 1.96 -9.30
C ASP A 245 13.19 0.83 -10.19
N ARG A 246 14.10 0.07 -10.82
CA ARG A 246 13.70 -1.09 -11.64
C ARG A 246 13.04 -2.18 -10.81
N LEU A 247 13.52 -2.45 -9.59
CA LEU A 247 12.92 -3.43 -8.68
C LEU A 247 11.52 -3.00 -8.23
N ALA A 248 11.33 -1.74 -7.87
CA ALA A 248 10.01 -1.19 -7.53
C ALA A 248 9.02 -1.34 -8.70
N ASN A 249 9.47 -1.05 -9.92
CA ASN A 249 8.69 -1.25 -11.15
C ASN A 249 8.41 -2.73 -11.50
N GLN A 250 8.99 -3.67 -10.76
CA GLN A 250 8.76 -5.11 -10.89
C GLN A 250 8.03 -5.71 -9.68
N GLY A 251 7.49 -4.89 -8.79
CA GLY A 251 6.71 -5.35 -7.64
C GLY A 251 7.55 -5.78 -6.44
N PHE A 252 8.75 -5.20 -6.28
CA PHE A 252 9.54 -5.36 -5.07
C PHE A 252 9.43 -4.11 -4.17
N ALA A 253 9.31 -4.33 -2.86
CA ALA A 253 9.72 -3.35 -1.87
C ALA A 253 11.22 -3.57 -1.63
N ALA A 254 12.06 -2.63 -2.07
CA ALA A 254 13.51 -2.78 -2.01
C ALA A 254 14.19 -1.54 -1.44
N TRP A 255 15.29 -1.73 -0.72
CA TRP A 255 16.12 -0.66 -0.17
C TRP A 255 17.57 -1.13 -0.02
N TYR A 256 18.47 -0.15 0.02
CA TYR A 256 19.90 -0.41 0.23
C TYR A 256 20.21 -0.48 1.73
N ARG A 257 20.92 -1.53 2.15
CA ARG A 257 21.51 -1.68 3.48
C ARG A 257 22.93 -1.14 3.44
N TRP A 258 23.14 0.07 3.98
CA TRP A 258 24.44 0.72 4.04
C TRP A 258 25.05 0.57 5.44
N PRO A 259 26.16 -0.17 5.61
CA PRO A 259 26.82 -0.36 6.90
C PRO A 259 27.13 0.95 7.62
N GLY A 260 26.62 1.09 8.86
CA GLY A 260 26.80 2.28 9.70
C GLY A 260 25.73 3.36 9.51
N HIS A 261 24.77 3.16 8.61
CA HIS A 261 23.74 4.16 8.28
C HIS A 261 22.33 3.61 8.52
N ASP A 262 21.40 4.52 8.82
CA ASP A 262 19.97 4.24 8.99
C ASP A 262 19.65 3.09 9.97
N GLY A 263 20.50 2.87 10.98
CA GLY A 263 20.34 1.79 11.96
C GLY A 263 20.86 0.42 11.50
N TRP A 264 21.50 0.32 10.33
CA TRP A 264 22.18 -0.90 9.88
C TRP A 264 23.59 -1.00 10.50
N PRO A 265 23.96 -2.13 11.13
CA PRO A 265 25.26 -2.26 11.80
C PRO A 265 26.45 -2.06 10.84
N SER A 266 27.52 -1.41 11.31
CA SER A 266 28.73 -1.15 10.52
C SER A 266 29.53 -2.42 10.19
N SER A 267 29.33 -3.50 10.95
CA SER A 267 29.98 -4.80 10.73
C SER A 267 29.32 -5.65 9.65
N GLU A 268 28.13 -5.28 9.18
CA GLU A 268 27.39 -6.03 8.18
C GLU A 268 27.84 -5.66 6.76
N SER A 269 27.55 -6.52 5.77
CA SER A 269 27.93 -6.26 4.37
C SER A 269 26.88 -5.42 3.62
N PRO A 270 27.29 -4.52 2.71
CA PRO A 270 26.36 -3.72 1.91
C PRO A 270 25.62 -4.58 0.87
N HIS A 271 24.29 -4.49 0.85
CA HIS A 271 23.44 -5.21 -0.09
C HIS A 271 22.12 -4.49 -0.29
N ILE A 272 21.38 -4.86 -1.34
CA ILE A 272 19.96 -4.47 -1.47
C ILE A 272 19.14 -5.60 -0.88
N HIS A 273 18.28 -5.27 0.08
CA HIS A 273 17.26 -6.18 0.57
C HIS A 273 15.97 -5.91 -0.22
N ALA A 274 15.43 -6.94 -0.87
CA ALA A 274 14.26 -6.82 -1.73
C ALA A 274 13.20 -7.87 -1.35
N ILE A 275 11.96 -7.42 -1.15
CA ILE A 275 10.80 -8.28 -0.84
C ILE A 275 9.83 -8.24 -2.01
N TYR A 276 9.56 -9.41 -2.61
CA TYR A 276 8.55 -9.52 -3.67
C TYR A 276 7.14 -9.49 -3.07
N VAL A 277 6.32 -8.51 -3.46
CA VAL A 277 4.97 -8.32 -2.87
C VAL A 277 3.87 -9.14 -3.54
N GLY A 278 4.22 -9.88 -4.62
CA GLY A 278 3.27 -10.68 -5.39
C GLY A 278 3.07 -12.11 -4.92
N CYS A 279 3.67 -12.53 -3.79
CA CYS A 279 3.50 -13.86 -3.22
C CYS A 279 3.10 -13.79 -1.74
N ALA A 280 2.69 -14.93 -1.17
CA ALA A 280 2.48 -15.03 0.27
C ALA A 280 3.82 -14.83 1.00
N MET A 281 3.77 -14.19 2.17
CA MET A 281 4.95 -13.92 2.99
C MET A 281 4.56 -13.84 4.47
N LYS A 282 5.52 -14.08 5.37
CA LYS A 282 5.31 -13.99 6.83
C LYS A 282 5.07 -12.56 7.32
N ALA A 283 4.53 -12.47 8.54
CA ALA A 283 4.12 -11.19 9.13
C ALA A 283 5.27 -10.19 9.25
N SER A 284 6.49 -10.63 9.58
CA SER A 284 7.65 -9.74 9.69
C SER A 284 7.97 -9.06 8.36
N LEU A 285 7.96 -9.80 7.24
CA LEU A 285 8.18 -9.21 5.90
C LEU A 285 7.07 -8.24 5.52
N ARG A 286 5.80 -8.54 5.84
CA ARG A 286 4.70 -7.60 5.62
C ARG A 286 4.88 -6.29 6.40
N SER A 287 5.39 -6.35 7.63
CA SER A 287 5.72 -5.15 8.41
C SER A 287 6.82 -4.33 7.74
N GLN A 288 7.87 -4.97 7.22
CA GLN A 288 8.93 -4.27 6.47
C GLN A 288 8.40 -3.60 5.20
N VAL A 289 7.54 -4.30 4.44
CA VAL A 289 6.85 -3.71 3.27
C VAL A 289 6.00 -2.51 3.69
N GLY A 290 5.26 -2.62 4.79
CA GLY A 290 4.48 -1.50 5.34
C GLY A 290 5.35 -0.30 5.73
N ALA A 291 6.53 -0.54 6.31
CA ALA A 291 7.50 0.49 6.61
C ALA A 291 8.07 1.16 5.34
N TRP A 292 8.37 0.38 4.30
CA TRP A 292 8.81 0.88 2.99
C TRP A 292 7.74 1.75 2.32
N LEU A 293 6.47 1.31 2.33
CA LEU A 293 5.33 2.10 1.84
C LEU A 293 5.15 3.41 2.62
N ALA A 294 5.47 3.41 3.92
CA ALA A 294 5.54 4.60 4.75
C ALA A 294 6.85 5.40 4.58
N SER A 295 7.59 5.19 3.48
CA SER A 295 8.83 5.89 3.14
C SER A 295 10.02 5.66 4.09
N ARG A 296 10.00 4.60 4.91
CA ARG A 296 11.09 4.18 5.81
C ARG A 296 11.99 3.11 5.14
N ASN A 297 13.07 2.72 5.81
CA ASN A 297 14.10 1.81 5.30
C ASN A 297 13.85 0.31 5.58
N GLY A 298 12.60 -0.08 5.83
CA GLY A 298 12.22 -1.46 6.09
C GLY A 298 12.78 -2.07 7.40
N LEU A 299 13.48 -1.31 8.26
CA LEU A 299 13.74 -1.75 9.63
C LEU A 299 12.47 -1.54 10.46
N VAL A 300 12.00 -2.61 11.11
CA VAL A 300 10.81 -2.63 11.96
C VAL A 300 11.12 -3.26 13.31
#